data_AF-A0A6A3SAH5-F1
#
_entry.id   AF-A0A6A3SAH5-F1
#
_cell.length_a   1.000
_cell.length_b   1.000
_cell.length_c   1.000
_cell.angle_alpha   90.00
_cell.angle_beta   90.00
_cell.angle_gamma   90.00
#
_symmetry.space_group_name_H-M   'P 1'
#
loop_
_entity.id
_entity.type
_entity.pdbx_description
1 polymer ?
#
loop_
_entity_poly.entity_id
_entity_poly.type
_entity_poly.pdbx_seq_one_letter_code
_entity_poly.pdbx_strand_id
1 'polypeptide(L)'
;MQIQCAVSCAFGVVAYRTHRDSIKMDMSAAFVEALYTEIKEADVYKNAFAHKKIVVVFDNAPAHSQTEVLVPAHDDPVLLRLGPYSPMCNPIENCFSALKVHIK
;
A
#
# COMPACT_ATOMS: atom_id res chain seq x y z
N MET A 1 -4.50 1.94 18.44
CA MET A 1 -4.21 2.72 17.21
C MET A 1 -3.51 1.81 16.23
N GLN A 2 -4.04 1.69 15.01
CA GLN A 2 -3.41 0.97 13.90
C GLN A 2 -2.98 1.97 12.83
N ILE A 3 -1.91 1.65 12.10
CA ILE A 3 -1.41 2.47 11.00
C ILE A 3 -1.55 1.64 9.73
N GLN A 4 -2.28 2.19 8.75
CA GLN A 4 -2.27 1.71 7.38
C GLN A 4 -1.31 2.59 6.58
N CYS A 5 -0.38 2.01 5.84
CA CYS A 5 0.67 2.75 5.16
C CYS A 5 1.05 2.08 3.85
N ALA A 6 1.42 2.88 2.85
CA ALA A 6 2.05 2.40 1.64
C ALA A 6 3.34 3.18 1.36
N VAL A 7 4.36 2.45 0.94
CA VAL A 7 5.67 2.98 0.61
C VAL A 7 6.07 2.56 -0.79
N SER A 8 6.84 3.41 -1.46
CA SER A 8 7.45 3.13 -2.74
C SER A 8 8.91 3.56 -2.71
N CYS A 9 9.77 2.80 -3.40
CA CYS A 9 11.17 3.19 -3.57
C CYS A 9 11.34 4.52 -4.32
N ALA A 10 10.37 4.90 -5.17
CA ALA A 10 10.42 6.15 -5.93
C ALA A 10 9.83 7.36 -5.18
N PHE A 11 8.89 7.13 -4.26
CA PHE A 11 8.12 8.20 -3.59
C PHE A 11 8.41 8.32 -2.10
N GLY A 12 9.05 7.33 -1.49
CA GLY A 12 9.06 7.19 -0.03
C GLY A 12 7.68 6.77 0.48
N VAL A 13 7.17 7.42 1.53
CA VAL A 13 5.80 7.20 2.01
C VAL A 13 4.84 7.86 1.02
N VAL A 14 3.96 7.04 0.40
CA VAL A 14 2.94 7.54 -0.54
C VAL A 14 1.77 8.09 0.25
N ALA A 15 1.20 7.26 1.12
CA ALA A 15 0.11 7.65 2.01
C ALA A 15 0.16 6.84 3.31
N TYR A 16 -0.41 7.41 4.36
CA TYR A 16 -0.70 6.70 5.59
C TYR A 16 -2.00 7.18 6.21
N ARG A 17 -2.66 6.29 6.95
CA ARG A 17 -3.86 6.58 7.75
C ARG A 17 -3.70 5.99 9.14
N THR A 18 -4.21 6.70 10.13
CA THR A 18 -4.30 6.20 11.50
C THR A 18 -5.74 5.82 11.81
N HIS A 19 -5.92 4.65 12.41
CA HIS A 19 -7.22 4.11 12.77
C HIS A 19 -7.29 3.85 14.26
N ARG A 20 -8.42 4.24 14.88
CA ARG A 20 -8.70 3.89 16.27
C ARG A 20 -9.11 2.41 16.37
N ASP A 21 -9.94 1.97 15.43
CA ASP A 21 -10.44 0.60 15.31
C ASP A 21 -9.57 -0.26 14.38
N SER A 22 -9.91 -1.55 14.31
CA SER A 22 -9.27 -2.50 13.39
C SER A 22 -9.52 -2.14 11.92
N ILE A 23 -8.48 -2.26 11.10
CA ILE A 23 -8.57 -2.12 9.65
C ILE A 23 -9.33 -3.33 9.07
N LYS A 24 -10.39 -3.05 8.33
CA LYS A 24 -11.24 -4.05 7.66
C LYS A 24 -10.95 -4.11 6.15
N MET A 25 -11.49 -5.13 5.48
CA MET A 25 -11.23 -5.39 4.05
C MET A 25 -11.71 -4.26 3.13
N ASP A 26 -12.89 -3.70 3.41
CA ASP A 26 -13.44 -2.53 2.70
C ASP A 26 -12.56 -1.29 2.87
N MET A 27 -12.03 -1.09 4.08
CA MET A 27 -11.08 0.00 4.37
C MET A 27 -9.77 -0.17 3.58
N SER A 28 -9.27 -1.41 3.47
CA SER A 28 -8.09 -1.72 2.65
C SER A 28 -8.30 -1.46 1.18
N ALA A 29 -9.45 -1.86 0.63
CA ALA A 29 -9.77 -1.58 -0.76
C ALA A 29 -9.90 -0.07 -1.03
N ALA A 30 -10.62 0.65 -0.16
CA ALA A 30 -10.75 2.11 -0.25
C ALA A 30 -9.40 2.84 -0.09
N PHE A 31 -8.48 2.28 0.68
CA PHE A 31 -7.12 2.82 0.79
C PHE A 31 -6.33 2.63 -0.51
N VAL A 32 -6.42 1.46 -1.14
CA VAL A 32 -5.75 1.19 -2.43
C VAL A 32 -6.27 2.09 -3.54
N GLU A 33 -7.58 2.33 -3.59
CA GLU A 33 -8.17 3.27 -4.56
C GLU A 33 -7.63 4.70 -4.38
N ALA A 34 -7.54 5.15 -3.12
CA ALA A 34 -6.97 6.46 -2.81
C ALA A 34 -5.49 6.53 -3.19
N LEU A 35 -4.71 5.47 -2.91
CA LEU A 35 -3.30 5.37 -3.32
C LEU A 35 -3.15 5.47 -4.84
N TYR A 36 -4.00 4.78 -5.59
CA TYR A 36 -3.96 4.83 -7.05
C TYR A 36 -4.13 6.25 -7.56
N THR A 37 -5.12 6.97 -7.04
CA THR A 37 -5.39 8.38 -7.39
C THR A 37 -4.21 9.28 -7.01
N GLU A 38 -3.68 9.14 -5.79
CA GLU A 38 -2.53 9.93 -5.32
C GLU A 38 -1.27 9.68 -6.16
N ILE A 39 -0.99 8.43 -6.51
CA ILE A 39 0.15 8.07 -7.38
C ILE A 39 -0.03 8.68 -8.77
N LYS A 40 -1.22 8.59 -9.37
CA LYS A 40 -1.50 9.15 -10.69
C LYS A 40 -1.35 10.66 -10.74
N GLU A 41 -1.70 11.35 -9.65
CA GLU A 41 -1.60 12.80 -9.57
C GLU A 41 -0.20 13.30 -9.22
N ALA A 42 0.66 12.47 -8.65
CA ALA A 42 2.01 12.85 -8.26
C ALA A 42 2.92 13.18 -9.46
N ASP A 43 3.64 14.31 -9.37
CA ASP A 43 4.57 14.75 -10.41
C ASP A 43 5.66 13.73 -10.71
N VAL A 44 6.14 13.00 -9.69
CA VAL A 44 7.13 11.93 -9.87
C VAL A 44 6.59 10.85 -10.81
N TYR A 45 5.32 10.47 -10.68
CA TYR A 45 4.68 9.52 -11.60
C TYR A 45 4.55 10.13 -12.99
N LYS A 46 3.96 11.33 -13.10
CA LYS A 46 3.72 12.02 -14.38
C LYS A 46 5.01 12.22 -15.18
N ASN A 47 6.12 12.50 -14.51
CA ASN A 47 7.39 12.82 -15.17
C ASN A 47 8.26 11.59 -15.47
N ALA A 48 8.26 10.57 -14.61
CA ALA A 48 9.21 9.45 -14.72
C ALA A 48 8.56 8.07 -14.94
N PHE A 49 7.26 7.93 -14.65
CA PHE A 49 6.56 6.64 -14.67
C PHE A 49 5.23 6.67 -15.45
N ALA A 50 4.97 7.74 -16.21
CA ALA A 50 3.80 7.83 -17.06
C ALA A 50 3.69 6.58 -17.95
N HIS A 51 2.48 6.03 -18.03
CA HIS A 51 2.15 4.80 -18.78
C HIS A 51 2.81 3.51 -18.25
N LYS A 52 3.52 3.54 -17.12
CA LYS A 52 3.97 2.33 -16.43
C LYS A 52 2.85 1.81 -15.52
N LYS A 53 2.75 0.48 -15.43
CA LYS A 53 1.83 -0.19 -14.51
C LYS A 53 2.18 0.14 -13.07
N ILE A 54 1.18 0.38 -12.24
CA ILE A 54 1.34 0.60 -10.81
C ILE A 54 1.21 -0.76 -10.13
N VAL A 55 2.29 -1.26 -9.53
CA VAL A 55 2.25 -2.55 -8.83
C VAL A 55 2.07 -2.30 -7.34
N VAL A 56 0.96 -2.80 -6.76
CA VAL A 56 0.71 -2.73 -5.32
C VAL A 56 0.90 -4.12 -4.73
N VAL A 57 1.78 -4.22 -3.73
CA VAL A 57 2.16 -5.49 -3.10
C VAL A 57 1.62 -5.52 -1.68
N PHE A 58 0.91 -6.60 -1.34
CA PHE A 58 0.34 -6.84 -0.01
C PHE A 58 0.94 -8.10 0.63
N ASP A 59 0.98 -8.11 1.95
CA ASP A 59 1.12 -9.35 2.71
C ASP A 59 -0.22 -10.12 2.75
N ASN A 60 -0.24 -11.26 3.44
CA ASN A 60 -1.42 -12.11 3.55
C ASN A 60 -2.26 -11.83 4.79
N ALA A 61 -2.22 -10.60 5.34
CA ALA A 61 -3.06 -10.25 6.48
C ALA A 61 -4.55 -10.40 6.14
N PRO A 62 -5.42 -10.80 7.10
CA PRO A 62 -6.86 -10.94 6.87
C PRO A 62 -7.52 -9.66 6.34
N ALA A 63 -7.02 -8.48 6.74
CA ALA A 63 -7.50 -7.20 6.24
C ALA A 63 -7.27 -6.99 4.73
N HIS A 64 -6.41 -7.79 4.10
CA HIS A 64 -6.13 -7.71 2.68
C HIS A 64 -6.82 -8.80 1.86
N SER A 65 -7.46 -9.82 2.46
CA SER A 65 -7.86 -11.06 1.75
C SER A 65 -8.85 -10.91 0.58
N GLN A 66 -9.51 -9.75 0.47
CA GLN A 66 -10.46 -9.46 -0.61
C GLN A 66 -10.13 -8.19 -1.38
N THR A 67 -8.95 -7.60 -1.18
CA THR A 67 -8.58 -6.32 -1.81
C THR A 67 -8.71 -6.38 -3.32
N GLU A 68 -8.30 -7.48 -3.97
CA GLU A 68 -8.38 -7.63 -5.44
C GLU A 68 -9.80 -7.75 -5.99
N VAL A 69 -10.77 -8.11 -5.14
CA VAL A 69 -12.18 -8.20 -5.51
C VAL A 69 -12.91 -6.88 -5.24
N LEU A 70 -12.51 -6.17 -4.18
CA LEU A 70 -13.19 -4.97 -3.70
C LEU A 70 -12.66 -3.66 -4.32
N VAL A 71 -11.41 -3.64 -4.80
CA VAL A 71 -10.86 -2.47 -5.49
C VAL A 71 -11.52 -2.33 -6.86
N PRO A 72 -12.00 -1.13 -7.23
CA PRO A 72 -12.52 -0.87 -8.57
C PRO A 72 -11.57 -1.31 -9.68
N ALA A 73 -12.14 -1.81 -10.78
CA ALA A 73 -11.34 -2.22 -11.93
C ALA A 73 -10.74 -0.98 -12.60
N HIS A 74 -9.42 -1.00 -12.75
CA HIS A 74 -8.63 -0.04 -13.52
C HIS A 74 -7.72 -0.82 -14.48
N ASP A 75 -7.30 -0.20 -15.60
CA ASP A 75 -6.58 -0.91 -16.67
C ASP A 75 -5.11 -1.24 -16.33
N ASP A 76 -4.49 -0.48 -15.43
CA ASP A 76 -3.04 -0.48 -15.22
C ASP A 76 -2.51 -0.79 -13.81
N PRO A 77 -3.28 -0.84 -12.71
CA PRO A 77 -2.76 -1.37 -11.46
C PRO A 77 -2.68 -2.89 -11.50
N VAL A 78 -1.60 -3.43 -10.94
CA VAL A 78 -1.39 -4.86 -10.73
C VAL A 78 -1.32 -5.10 -9.23
N LEU A 79 -2.27 -5.86 -8.71
CA LEU A 79 -2.31 -6.23 -7.29
C LEU A 79 -1.60 -7.58 -7.11
N LEU A 80 -0.56 -7.60 -6.27
CA LEU A 80 0.24 -8.78 -5.99
C LEU A 80 0.21 -9.13 -4.51
N ARG A 81 0.26 -10.43 -4.22
CA ARG A 81 0.45 -10.96 -2.88
C ARG A 81 1.83 -11.53 -2.71
N LEU A 82 2.43 -11.27 -1.56
CA LEU A 82 3.63 -11.96 -1.13
C LEU A 82 3.33 -13.42 -0.80
N GLY A 83 4.35 -14.27 -0.95
CA GLY A 83 4.29 -15.63 -0.42
C GLY A 83 4.08 -15.63 1.11
N PRO A 84 3.50 -16.71 1.67
CA PRO A 84 3.42 -16.87 3.12
C PRO A 84 4.79 -16.69 3.80
N TYR A 85 4.79 -16.12 5.01
CA TYR A 85 5.99 -15.99 5.84
C TYR A 85 7.20 -15.32 5.16
N SER A 86 6.95 -14.35 4.27
CA SER A 86 7.99 -13.67 3.48
C SER A 86 8.21 -12.19 3.87
N PRO A 87 8.42 -11.83 5.16
CA PRO A 87 8.59 -10.43 5.56
C PRO A 87 9.86 -9.79 4.99
N MET A 88 10.89 -10.60 4.71
CA MET A 88 12.11 -10.16 4.02
C MET A 88 11.84 -9.62 2.60
N CYS A 89 10.72 -10.02 1.99
CA CYS A 89 10.27 -9.54 0.69
C CYS A 89 9.28 -8.37 0.79
N ASN A 90 9.00 -7.88 2.01
CA ASN A 90 8.10 -6.75 2.26
C ASN A 90 8.90 -5.53 2.76
N PRO A 91 9.33 -4.61 1.86
CA PRO A 91 10.20 -3.50 2.24
C PRO A 91 9.62 -2.58 3.32
N ILE A 92 8.29 -2.52 3.47
CA ILE A 92 7.63 -1.69 4.48
C ILE A 92 7.92 -2.14 5.92
N GLU A 93 8.31 -3.39 6.14
CA GLU A 93 8.68 -3.92 7.46
C GLU A 93 9.87 -3.15 8.05
N ASN A 94 10.83 -2.77 7.22
CA ASN A 94 11.97 -1.95 7.63
C ASN A 94 11.53 -0.54 8.02
N CYS A 95 10.60 0.06 7.26
CA CYS A 95 10.03 1.37 7.57
C CYS A 95 9.31 1.36 8.93
N PHE A 96 8.46 0.36 9.19
CA PHE A 96 7.78 0.23 10.47
C PHE A 96 8.73 -0.08 11.62
N SER A 97 9.79 -0.85 11.38
CA SER A 97 10.83 -1.11 12.39
C SER A 97 11.54 0.17 12.80
N ALA A 98 11.93 1.01 11.84
CA ALA A 98 12.50 2.33 12.12
C ALA A 98 11.51 3.25 12.85
N LEU A 99 10.24 3.27 12.44
CA LEU A 99 9.19 4.07 13.08
C LEU A 99 9.00 3.70 14.55
N LYS A 100 8.94 2.39 14.86
CA LYS A 100 8.76 1.88 16.23
C LYS A 100 9.87 2.33 17.19
N VAL A 101 11.09 2.52 16.70
CA VAL A 101 12.22 3.01 17.52
C VAL A 101 12.01 4.46 17.95
N HIS A 102 11.32 5.28 17.14
CA HIS A 102 11.14 6.71 17.37
C HIS A 102 9.84 7.07 18.10
N ILE A 103 8.85 6.18 18.15
CA ILE A 103 7.59 6.38 18.88
C ILE A 103 7.70 5.88 20.34
N LYS A 104 8.91 5.54 20.79
CA LYS A 104 9.15 5.01 22.13
C LYS A 104 9.03 6.06 23.22
#